data_AF-A0A531MM65-F1
#
_entry.id   AF-A0A531MM65-F1
#
_cell.length_a   1.000
_cell.length_b   1.000
_cell.length_c   1.000
_cell.angle_alpha   90.00
_cell.angle_beta   90.00
_cell.angle_gamma   90.00
#
_symmetry.space_group_name_H-M   'P 1'
#
loop_
_entity.id
_entity.type
_entity.pdbx_description
1 polymer ?
#
loop_
_entity_poly.entity_id
_entity_poly.type
_entity_poly.pdbx_seq_one_letter_code
_entity_poly.pdbx_strand_id
1 'polypeptide(L)' 'MLLAASLLLKALAIPLLVRIAWVDFTTQKISNQNVLLLLCLGLGSLQLLSVAAGSWWDMG' A
#
# COMPACT_ATOMS: atom_id res chain seq x y z
N MET A 1 -10.26 -11.52 -9.44
CA MET A 1 -10.28 -11.08 -8.03
C MET A 1 -9.01 -10.31 -7.64
N LEU A 2 -7.80 -10.83 -7.92
CA LEU A 2 -6.52 -10.12 -7.69
C LEU A 2 -6.46 -8.71 -8.30
N LEU A 3 -6.95 -8.56 -9.55
CA LEU A 3 -6.98 -7.27 -10.23
C LEU A 3 -7.85 -6.23 -9.49
N ALA A 4 -9.03 -6.63 -9.01
CA ALA A 4 -9.90 -5.77 -8.22
C ALA A 4 -9.26 -5.39 -6.87
N ALA A 5 -8.61 -6.34 -6.18
CA ALA A 5 -7.87 -6.08 -4.94
C ALA A 5 -6.70 -5.11 -5.17
N SER A 6 -5.95 -5.26 -6.28
CA SER A 6 -4.86 -4.35 -6.65
C SER A 6 -5.37 -2.94 -6.95
N LEU A 7 -6.50 -2.82 -7.66
CA LEU A 7 -7.16 -1.55 -7.94
C LEU A 7 -7.64 -0.86 -6.66
N LEU A 8 -8.27 -1.60 -5.74
CA LEU A 8 -8.69 -1.06 -4.44
C LEU A 8 -7.48 -0.54 -3.64
N LEU A 9 -6.39 -1.29 -3.62
CA LEU A 9 -5.19 -0.91 -2.88
C LEU A 9 -4.58 0.39 -3.45
N LYS A 10 -4.52 0.52 -4.79
CA LYS A 10 -4.10 1.77 -5.44
C LYS A 10 -5.07 2.92 -5.15
N ALA A 11 -6.37 2.67 -5.20
CA ALA A 11 -7.41 3.66 -4.91
C ALA A 11 -7.36 4.17 -3.46
N LEU A 12 -6.84 3.38 -2.52
CA LEU A 12 -6.59 3.81 -1.14
C LEU A 12 -5.22 4.48 -0.96
N ALA A 13 -4.18 3.97 -1.62
CA ALA A 13 -2.82 4.48 -1.50
C ALA A 13 -2.66 5.87 -2.12
N ILE A 14 -3.24 6.11 -3.30
CA ILE A 14 -3.13 7.40 -4.00
C ILE A 14 -3.66 8.57 -3.16
N PRO A 15 -4.91 8.57 -2.65
CA PRO A 15 -5.41 9.69 -1.85
C PRO A 15 -4.67 9.84 -0.52
N LEU A 16 -4.22 8.74 0.09
CA LEU A 16 -3.39 8.80 1.29
C LEU A 16 -2.05 9.51 1.00
N LEU A 17 -1.37 9.16 -0.09
CA LEU A 17 -0.13 9.82 -0.51
C LEU A 17 -0.35 11.29 -0.87
N VAL A 18 -1.44 11.62 -1.56
CA VAL A 18 -1.80 13.02 -1.85
C VAL A 18 -2.03 13.81 -0.55
N ARG A 19 -2.74 13.23 0.43
CA ARG A 19 -2.96 13.87 1.73
C ARG A 19 -1.64 14.10 2.47
N ILE A 20 -0.76 13.10 2.53
CA ILE A 20 0.56 13.21 3.17
C ILE A 20 1.39 14.27 2.46
N ALA A 21 1.39 14.27 1.11
CA ALA A 21 2.14 15.23 0.34
C ALA A 21 1.65 16.67 0.54
N TRP A 22 0.34 16.86 0.73
CA TRP A 22 -0.24 18.18 0.93
C TRP A 22 -0.14 18.68 2.38
N VAL A 23 -0.38 17.82 3.37
CA VAL A 23 -0.52 18.24 4.78
C VAL A 23 0.76 17.99 5.57
N ASP A 24 1.35 16.81 5.41
CA ASP A 24 2.48 16.38 6.24
C ASP A 24 3.80 16.99 5.74
N PHE A 25 3.95 17.28 4.44
CA PHE A 25 5.12 18.05 3.97
C PHE A 25 5.06 19.53 4.35
N THR A 26 3.87 20.13 4.44
CA THR A 26 3.75 21.51 4.96
C THR A 26 4.14 21.59 6.43
N THR A 27 3.86 20.55 7.21
CA THR A 27 4.22 20.49 8.64
C THR A 27 5.57 19.81 8.91
N GLN A 28 6.23 19.30 7.88
CA GLN A 28 7.46 18.49 7.93
C GLN A 28 7.39 17.30 8.91
N LYS A 29 6.19 16.83 9.24
CA LYS A 29 5.96 15.70 10.15
C LYS A 29 4.88 14.81 9.59
N ILE A 30 5.22 13.55 9.38
CA ILE A 30 4.26 12.51 8.99
C ILE A 30 3.70 11.89 10.27
N SER A 31 2.38 11.83 10.38
CA SER A 31 1.72 11.16 11.51
C SER A 31 2.05 9.66 11.54
N ASN A 32 2.30 9.09 12.72
CA ASN A 32 2.52 7.65 12.91
C ASN A 32 1.40 6.79 12.29
N GLN A 33 0.17 7.29 12.32
CA GLN A 33 -0.97 6.60 11.68
C GLN A 33 -0.80 6.52 10.16
N ASN A 34 -0.37 7.62 9.51
CA ASN A 34 -0.13 7.64 8.07
C ASN A 34 1.02 6.70 7.70
N VAL A 35 2.07 6.62 8.53
CA VAL A 35 3.18 5.67 8.35
C VAL A 35 2.70 4.22 8.46
N LEU A 36 1.90 3.89 9.48
CA LEU A 36 1.36 2.55 9.66
C LEU A 36 0.40 2.15 8.52
N LEU A 37 -0.42 3.08 8.04
CA LEU A 37 -1.30 2.85 6.90
C LEU A 37 -0.50 2.60 5.61
N LEU A 38 0.55 3.39 5.37
CA LEU A 38 1.45 3.16 4.24
C LEU A 38 2.16 1.81 4.34
N LEU A 39 2.62 1.43 5.53
CA LEU A 39 3.22 0.11 5.78
C LEU A 39 2.23 -1.01 5.45
N CYS A 40 0.98 -0.91 5.92
CA CYS A 40 -0.05 -1.91 5.68
C CYS A 40 -0.38 -2.04 4.18
N LEU A 41 -0.51 -0.91 3.48
CA LEU A 41 -0.72 -0.90 2.02
C LEU A 41 0.49 -1.50 1.29
N GLY A 42 1.71 -1.19 1.70
CA GLY A 42 2.94 -1.77 1.15
C GLY A 42 2.99 -3.29 1.31
N LEU A 43 2.73 -3.80 2.52
CA LEU A 43 2.68 -5.23 2.80
C LEU A 43 1.57 -5.94 2.01
N GLY A 44 0.37 -5.35 1.95
CA GLY A 44 -0.73 -5.88 1.15
C GLY A 44 -0.39 -5.95 -0.35
N SER A 45 0.33 -4.96 -0.87
CA SER A 45 0.80 -4.96 -2.26
C SER A 45 1.82 -6.07 -2.52
N LEU A 46 2.78 -6.28 -1.62
CA LEU A 46 3.77 -7.35 -1.72
C LEU A 46 3.12 -8.73 -1.63
N GLN A 47 2.13 -8.90 -0.74
CA GLN A 47 1.39 -10.15 -0.64
C GLN A 47 0.59 -10.44 -1.91
N LEU A 48 -0.11 -9.44 -2.47
CA LEU A 48 -0.85 -9.62 -3.73
C LEU A 48 0.10 -9.98 -4.88
N LEU A 49 1.29 -9.37 -4.92
CA LEU A 49 2.33 -9.71 -5.91
C LEU A 49 2.83 -11.15 -5.72
N SER A 50 3.11 -11.56 -4.48
CA SER A 50 3.56 -12.91 -4.14
C SER A 50 2.52 -13.97 -4.53
N VAL A 51 1.23 -13.70 -4.30
CA VAL A 51 0.12 -14.56 -4.74
C VAL A 51 0.02 -14.60 -6.27
N ALA A 52 0.12 -13.44 -6.94
CA ALA A 52 0.06 -13.38 -8.40
C ALA A 52 1.25 -14.10 -9.07
N ALA A 53 2.43 -14.05 -8.45
CA ALA A 53 3.64 -14.73 -8.92
C ALA A 53 3.63 -16.24 -8.62
N GLY A 54 2.60 -16.77 -7.93
CA GLY A 54 2.60 -18.17 -7.49
C GLY A 54 3.74 -18.50 -6.52
N SER A 55 4.38 -17.50 -5.92
CA SER A 55 5.64 -17.63 -5.19
C SER A 55 5.58 -18.61 -4.01
N TRP A 56 4.40 -18.79 -3.41
CA TRP A 56 4.20 -19.76 -2.32
C TRP A 56 4.01 -21.19 -2.83
N TRP A 57 3.53 -21.35 -4.06
CA TRP A 57 3.32 -22.65 -4.71
C TRP A 57 4.60 -23.16 -5.39
N ASP A 58 5.52 -22.26 -5.73
CA ASP A 58 6.82 -22.57 -6.34
C ASP A 58 7.95 -22.77 -5.31
N MET A 59 7.66 -22.54 -4.02
CA MET A 59 8.51 -22.94 -2.89
C MET A 59 8.32 -24.44 -2.59
N GLY A 60 8.75 -25.28 -3.54
CA GLY A 60 8.90 -26.73 -3.39
C GLY A 60 10.35 -27.14 -3.15
#